data_AF-A0A962IE61-F1
#
_entry.id   AF-A0A962IE61-F1
#
_cell.length_a   1.000
_cell.length_b   1.000
_cell.length_c   1.000
_cell.angle_alpha   90.00
_cell.angle_beta   90.00
_cell.angle_gamma   90.00
#
_symmetry.space_group_name_H-M   'P 1'
#
loop_
_entity.id
_entity.type
_entity.pdbx_description
1 polymer ?
#
loop_
_entity_poly.entity_id
_entity_poly.type
_entity_poly.pdbx_seq_one_letter_code
_entity_poly.pdbx_strand_id
1 'polypeptide(L)'
;MILPAREAHGICPGLWLAGIAGLLILFMLVAACDRTDPALQQASSSYQSRRDYASLEILASGLHQGMARTAVERLLGEADYSPVDGQYYYAANPPATRNSPVQQQQYGSPGLILDYRNPEGELTGQLQHFELGLIGE
;
A
#
# COMPACT_ATOMS: atom_id res chain seq x y z
N MET A 1 28.72 36.16 69.51
CA MET A 1 29.55 35.58 68.42
C MET A 1 29.53 34.07 68.61
N ILE A 2 28.99 33.33 67.65
CA ILE A 2 29.41 31.99 67.15
C ILE A 2 28.38 31.60 66.07
N LEU A 3 28.90 31.21 64.90
CA LEU A 3 28.19 30.88 63.66
C LEU A 3 27.54 29.47 63.68
N PRO A 4 26.67 29.15 62.70
CA PRO A 4 25.87 27.94 62.63
C PRO A 4 26.54 26.81 61.82
N ALA A 5 26.06 25.58 61.98
CA ALA A 5 26.37 24.43 61.13
C ALA A 5 25.30 23.35 61.34
N ARG A 6 24.82 22.56 60.39
CA ARG A 6 24.92 22.48 58.93
C ARG A 6 23.99 21.30 58.59
N GLU A 7 22.80 21.54 58.02
CA GLU A 7 21.91 20.44 57.62
C GLU A 7 22.36 19.88 56.26
N ALA A 8 22.53 18.56 56.22
CA ALA A 8 22.98 17.83 55.05
C ALA A 8 21.78 17.42 54.19
N HIS A 9 21.75 17.91 52.94
CA HIS A 9 20.86 17.41 51.90
C HIS A 9 21.33 16.03 51.42
N GLY A 10 20.61 14.98 51.81
CA GLY A 10 20.68 13.67 51.17
C GLY A 10 19.71 13.62 49.99
N ILE A 11 20.20 13.88 48.78
CA ILE A 11 19.45 13.66 47.55
C ILE A 11 19.56 12.17 47.21
N CYS A 12 18.46 11.42 47.37
CA CYS A 12 18.35 10.01 46.97
C CYS A 12 18.33 9.87 45.43
N PRO A 13 19.28 9.17 44.79
CA PRO A 13 19.37 9.04 43.33
C PRO A 13 18.53 7.87 42.75
N GLY A 14 17.50 7.42 43.48
CA GLY A 14 16.83 6.14 43.17
C GLY A 14 15.61 6.22 42.24
N LEU A 15 15.09 7.42 41.92
CA LEU A 15 13.74 7.56 41.34
C LEU A 15 13.68 7.88 39.83
N TRP A 16 14.80 7.81 39.10
CA TRP A 16 14.86 8.20 37.68
C TRP A 16 14.98 7.03 36.67
N LEU A 17 15.09 5.78 37.13
CA LEU A 17 15.29 4.63 36.23
C LEU A 17 13.99 3.89 35.85
N ALA A 18 12.89 4.06 36.59
CA ALA A 18 11.66 3.31 36.35
C ALA A 18 10.80 3.85 35.19
N GLY A 19 10.95 5.13 34.80
CA GLY A 19 10.16 5.74 33.72
C GLY A 19 10.68 5.44 32.31
N ILE A 20 11.98 5.15 32.16
CA ILE A 20 12.63 5.01 30.84
C ILE A 20 12.37 3.62 30.24
N ALA A 21 12.27 2.58 31.08
CA ALA A 21 12.05 1.21 30.63
C ALA A 21 10.65 1.00 29.99
N GLY A 22 9.61 1.66 30.52
CA GLY A 22 8.24 1.57 29.97
C GLY A 22 8.10 2.22 28.60
N LEU A 23 8.82 3.33 28.36
CA LEU A 23 8.79 4.06 27.09
C LEU A 23 9.45 3.26 25.94
N LEU A 24 10.53 2.52 26.24
CA LEU A 24 11.24 1.70 25.25
C LEU A 24 10.44 0.47 24.80
N ILE A 25 9.65 -0.14 25.69
CA ILE A 25 8.78 -1.28 25.34
C ILE A 25 7.63 -0.81 24.43
N LEU A 26 7.07 0.37 24.68
CA LEU A 26 6.01 0.95 23.85
C LEU A 26 6.52 1.27 22.42
N PHE A 27 7.77 1.71 22.28
CA PHE A 27 8.36 2.02 20.96
C PHE A 27 8.65 0.76 20.11
N MET A 28 8.99 -0.36 20.75
CA MET A 28 9.19 -1.65 20.06
C MET A 28 7.90 -2.25 19.50
N LEU A 29 6.73 -2.00 20.11
CA LEU A 29 5.45 -2.51 19.59
C LEU A 29 4.99 -1.80 18.30
N VAL A 30 5.37 -0.54 18.09
CA VAL A 30 4.93 0.23 16.90
C VAL A 30 5.72 -0.13 15.65
N ALA A 31 6.98 -0.59 15.79
CA ALA A 31 7.82 -0.97 14.66
C ALA A 31 7.45 -2.34 14.01
N ALA A 32 6.51 -3.08 14.60
CA ALA A 32 6.15 -4.43 14.13
C ALA A 32 4.98 -4.46 13.13
N CYS A 33 4.36 -3.32 12.81
CA CYS A 33 3.14 -3.28 11.99
C CYS A 33 3.34 -3.03 10.49
N ASP A 34 4.54 -2.70 10.00
CA ASP A 34 4.81 -2.54 8.56
C ASP A 34 5.38 -3.83 7.95
N ARG A 35 4.61 -4.92 8.00
CA ARG A 35 4.90 -6.11 7.19
C ARG A 35 4.29 -5.94 5.80
N THR A 36 4.84 -5.02 5.01
CA THR A 36 4.53 -5.00 3.58
C THR A 36 5.16 -6.23 2.93
N ASP A 37 4.37 -6.99 2.19
CA ASP A 37 4.85 -8.19 1.50
C ASP A 37 5.97 -7.80 0.51
N PRO A 38 7.19 -8.35 0.64
CA PRO A 38 8.31 -8.00 -0.25
C PRO A 38 7.98 -8.31 -1.72
N ALA A 39 7.14 -9.32 -2.00
CA ALA A 39 6.71 -9.62 -3.36
C ALA A 39 5.80 -8.52 -3.92
N LEU A 40 4.87 -7.99 -3.12
CA LEU A 40 4.02 -6.87 -3.54
C LEU A 40 4.83 -5.59 -3.76
N GLN A 41 5.80 -5.31 -2.89
CA GLN A 41 6.69 -4.15 -3.04
C GLN A 41 7.51 -4.24 -4.35
N GLN A 42 8.07 -5.42 -4.64
CA GLN A 42 8.83 -5.65 -5.86
C GLN A 42 7.94 -5.56 -7.11
N ALA A 43 6.76 -6.17 -7.07
CA ALA A 43 5.78 -6.09 -8.17
C ALA A 43 5.32 -4.64 -8.40
N SER A 44 5.09 -3.88 -7.34
CA SER A 44 4.73 -2.46 -7.40
C SER A 44 5.79 -1.64 -8.15
N SER A 45 7.05 -1.77 -7.74
CA SER A 45 8.17 -1.07 -8.41
C SER A 45 8.33 -1.51 -9.87
N SER A 46 8.21 -2.81 -10.15
CA SER A 46 8.32 -3.33 -11.51
C SER A 46 7.20 -2.80 -12.41
N TYR A 47 5.95 -2.87 -11.94
CA TYR A 47 4.78 -2.40 -12.68
C TYR A 47 4.86 -0.89 -12.94
N GLN A 48 5.19 -0.08 -11.94
CA GLN A 48 5.31 1.37 -12.12
C GLN A 48 6.42 1.76 -13.12
N SER A 49 7.49 0.96 -13.21
CA SER A 49 8.59 1.23 -14.14
C SER A 49 8.37 0.69 -15.55
N ARG A 50 7.77 -0.51 -15.68
CA ARG A 50 7.75 -1.27 -16.94
C ARG A 50 6.34 -1.58 -17.44
N ARG A 51 5.31 -1.28 -16.65
CA ARG A 51 3.91 -1.64 -16.88
C ARG A 51 3.77 -3.12 -17.25
N ASP A 52 4.54 -4.03 -16.64
CA ASP A 52 4.52 -5.44 -17.03
C ASP A 52 3.31 -6.19 -16.44
N TYR A 53 2.67 -7.02 -17.28
CA TYR A 53 1.45 -7.75 -16.90
C TYR A 53 1.66 -8.73 -15.74
N ALA A 54 2.81 -9.41 -15.67
CA ALA A 54 3.09 -10.35 -14.58
C ALA A 54 3.12 -9.66 -13.21
N SER A 55 3.68 -8.45 -13.14
CA SER A 55 3.63 -7.65 -11.91
C SER A 55 2.21 -7.19 -11.59
N LEU A 56 1.41 -6.84 -12.60
CA LEU A 56 0.01 -6.47 -12.41
C LEU A 56 -0.83 -7.62 -11.85
N GLU A 57 -0.59 -8.86 -12.30
CA GLU A 57 -1.22 -10.08 -11.75
C GLU A 57 -0.92 -10.26 -10.25
N ILE A 58 0.35 -10.09 -9.86
CA ILE A 58 0.76 -10.18 -8.46
C ILE A 58 0.09 -9.08 -7.64
N LEU A 59 0.08 -7.84 -8.14
CA LEU A 59 -0.56 -6.72 -7.44
C LEU A 59 -2.07 -6.93 -7.30
N ALA A 60 -2.75 -7.42 -8.34
CA ALA A 60 -4.17 -7.74 -8.30
C ALA A 60 -4.51 -8.78 -7.23
N SER A 61 -3.64 -9.77 -6.99
CA SER A 61 -3.82 -10.75 -5.91
C SER A 61 -3.74 -10.16 -4.50
N GLY A 62 -3.09 -9.00 -4.35
CA GLY A 62 -3.03 -8.25 -3.09
C GLY A 62 -4.19 -7.30 -2.87
N LEU A 63 -5.02 -7.05 -3.90
CA LEU A 63 -6.20 -6.19 -3.80
C LEU A 63 -7.36 -6.92 -3.13
N HIS A 64 -8.17 -6.15 -2.41
CA HIS A 64 -9.38 -6.65 -1.78
C HIS A 64 -10.39 -5.51 -1.61
N GLN A 65 -11.67 -5.89 -1.56
CA GLN A 65 -12.77 -4.95 -1.31
C GLN A 65 -12.55 -4.23 0.03
N GLY A 66 -12.87 -2.94 0.09
CA GLY A 66 -12.65 -2.08 1.25
C GLY A 66 -11.31 -1.32 1.22
N MET A 67 -10.39 -1.68 0.32
CA MET A 67 -9.10 -1.00 0.24
C MET A 67 -9.28 0.48 -0.14
N ALA A 68 -8.68 1.39 0.64
CA ALA A 68 -8.73 2.81 0.34
C ALA A 68 -7.98 3.13 -0.96
N ARG A 69 -8.49 4.11 -1.72
CA ARG A 69 -7.88 4.54 -2.98
C ARG A 69 -6.38 4.85 -2.85
N THR A 70 -5.99 5.56 -1.80
CA THR A 70 -4.59 5.92 -1.55
C THR A 70 -3.68 4.71 -1.31
N ALA A 71 -4.21 3.61 -0.77
CA ALA A 71 -3.45 2.38 -0.56
C ALA A 71 -3.22 1.66 -1.89
N VAL A 72 -4.23 1.64 -2.76
CA VAL A 72 -4.14 1.11 -4.11
C VAL A 72 -3.18 1.92 -4.97
N GLU A 73 -3.29 3.26 -4.98
CA GLU A 73 -2.40 4.14 -5.74
C GLU A 73 -0.94 4.01 -5.30
N ARG A 74 -0.68 3.71 -4.02
CA ARG A 74 0.68 3.42 -3.54
C ARG A 74 1.25 2.15 -4.18
N LEU A 75 0.41 1.17 -4.48
CA LEU A 75 0.81 -0.10 -5.11
C LEU A 75 0.94 0.06 -6.63
N LEU A 76 -0.10 0.57 -7.29
CA LEU A 76 -0.19 0.58 -8.75
C LEU A 76 0.38 1.86 -9.40
N GLY A 77 0.56 2.92 -8.62
CA GLY A 77 0.85 4.26 -9.14
C GLY A 77 -0.42 4.96 -9.65
N GLU A 78 -0.22 5.96 -10.50
CA GLU A 78 -1.32 6.66 -11.17
C GLU A 78 -1.96 5.77 -12.25
N ALA A 79 -3.29 5.83 -12.34
CA ALA A 79 -4.08 5.14 -13.36
C ALA A 79 -3.81 5.73 -14.75
N ASP A 80 -3.92 4.91 -15.78
CA ASP A 80 -3.71 5.35 -17.16
C ASP A 80 -4.95 6.06 -17.73
N TYR A 81 -6.14 5.70 -17.24
CA TYR A 81 -7.40 6.31 -17.67
C TYR A 81 -8.51 6.21 -16.60
N SER A 82 -9.43 7.18 -16.58
CA SER A 82 -10.58 7.25 -15.66
C SER A 82 -11.77 7.89 -16.38
N PRO A 83 -12.61 7.12 -17.11
CA PRO A 83 -13.71 7.67 -17.90
C PRO A 83 -14.79 8.32 -17.05
N VAL A 84 -14.97 7.82 -15.84
CA VAL A 84 -15.97 8.25 -14.88
C VAL A 84 -15.35 8.28 -13.48
N ASP A 85 -15.83 9.19 -12.64
CA ASP A 85 -15.33 9.29 -11.27
C ASP A 85 -15.56 7.98 -10.52
N GLY A 86 -14.51 7.50 -9.85
CA GLY A 86 -14.53 6.24 -9.11
C GLY A 86 -14.19 5.00 -9.94
N GLN A 87 -13.97 5.11 -11.25
CA GLN A 87 -13.54 3.99 -12.08
C GLN A 87 -12.16 4.25 -12.69
N TYR A 88 -11.19 3.38 -12.42
CA TYR A 88 -9.79 3.56 -12.80
C TYR A 88 -9.27 2.38 -13.61
N TYR A 89 -8.56 2.68 -14.69
CA TYR A 89 -8.02 1.71 -15.62
C TYR A 89 -6.49 1.73 -15.57
N TYR A 90 -5.91 0.55 -15.44
CA TYR A 90 -4.48 0.32 -15.37
C TYR A 90 -4.09 -0.64 -16.49
N ALA A 91 -3.40 -0.15 -17.50
CA ALA A 91 -2.94 -0.93 -18.64
C ALA A 91 -1.62 -1.65 -18.31
N ALA A 92 -1.43 -2.81 -18.92
CA ALA A 92 -0.16 -3.51 -18.91
C ALA A 92 0.32 -3.80 -20.33
N ASN A 93 1.63 -3.79 -20.49
CA ASN A 93 2.29 -4.29 -21.68
C ASN A 93 2.03 -5.80 -21.80
N PRO A 94 1.68 -6.29 -23.00
CA PRO A 94 1.47 -7.71 -23.22
C PRO A 94 2.77 -8.49 -22.95
N PRO A 95 2.68 -9.73 -22.44
CA PRO A 95 3.87 -10.54 -22.20
C PRO A 95 4.64 -10.79 -23.51
N ALA A 96 5.96 -10.58 -23.45
CA ALA A 96 6.87 -10.72 -24.60
C ALA A 96 6.88 -12.12 -25.25
N THR A 97 6.27 -13.11 -24.61
CA THR A 97 6.21 -14.51 -25.04
C THR A 97 5.00 -14.86 -25.91
N ARG A 98 4.14 -13.91 -26.30
CA ARG A 98 3.11 -14.14 -27.33
C ARG A 98 3.72 -14.26 -28.73
N ASN A 99 4.56 -15.28 -28.93
CA ASN A 99 4.98 -15.80 -30.24
C ASN A 99 4.01 -16.90 -30.73
N SER A 100 2.72 -16.81 -30.40
CA SER A 100 1.71 -17.73 -30.94
C SER A 100 1.06 -17.09 -32.17
N PRO A 101 1.24 -17.64 -33.39
CA PRO A 101 0.66 -17.10 -34.62
C PRO A 101 -0.85 -17.40 -34.76
N VAL A 102 -1.55 -17.64 -33.65
CA VAL A 102 -2.99 -17.95 -33.63
C VAL A 102 -3.62 -17.08 -32.55
N GLN A 103 -4.51 -16.17 -32.96
CA GLN A 103 -5.26 -15.16 -32.17
C GLN A 103 -4.77 -13.70 -32.31
N GLN A 104 -4.70 -13.20 -33.53
CA GLN A 104 -4.73 -11.76 -33.86
C GLN A 104 -6.15 -11.15 -33.74
N GLN A 105 -7.04 -11.68 -32.89
CA GLN A 105 -8.44 -11.25 -32.82
C GLN A 105 -8.95 -10.96 -31.39
N GLN A 106 -8.05 -10.84 -30.41
CA GLN A 106 -8.42 -10.21 -29.14
C GLN A 106 -8.03 -8.73 -29.23
N TYR A 107 -8.98 -7.91 -29.68
CA TYR A 107 -8.90 -6.45 -29.55
C TYR A 107 -8.94 -6.14 -28.05
N GLY A 108 -7.84 -5.63 -27.50
CA GLY A 108 -7.72 -5.31 -26.09
C GLY A 108 -6.29 -5.46 -25.56
N SER A 109 -5.85 -4.52 -24.74
CA SER A 109 -4.61 -4.60 -23.98
C SER A 109 -4.90 -5.22 -22.62
N PRO A 110 -4.07 -6.14 -22.09
CA PRO A 110 -4.31 -6.65 -20.75
C PRO A 110 -4.21 -5.52 -19.71
N GLY A 111 -5.03 -5.57 -18.68
CA GLY A 111 -5.05 -4.56 -17.64
C GLY A 111 -6.02 -4.85 -16.51
N LEU A 112 -6.11 -3.91 -15.59
CA LEU A 112 -6.91 -3.97 -14.37
C LEU A 112 -7.88 -2.79 -14.31
N ILE A 113 -9.15 -3.09 -14.05
CA ILE A 113 -10.21 -2.10 -13.83
C ILE A 113 -10.53 -2.10 -12.34
N LEU A 114 -10.60 -0.92 -11.73
CA LEU A 114 -11.00 -0.73 -10.34
C LEU A 114 -12.24 0.13 -10.27
N ASP A 115 -13.21 -0.25 -9.45
CA ASP A 115 -14.42 0.52 -9.19
C ASP A 115 -14.58 0.80 -7.69
N TYR A 116 -14.74 2.08 -7.35
CA TYR A 116 -14.95 2.59 -6.00
C TYR A 116 -16.42 2.94 -5.73
N ARG A 117 -17.31 2.64 -6.67
CA ARG A 117 -18.75 2.90 -6.57
C ARG A 117 -19.49 1.67 -6.06
N ASN A 118 -20.52 1.90 -5.24
CA ASN A 118 -21.46 0.85 -4.86
C ASN A 118 -22.34 0.44 -6.07
N PRO A 119 -23.18 -0.62 -5.95
CA PRO A 119 -24.12 -1.00 -7.01
C PRO A 119 -25.09 0.11 -7.43
N GLU A 120 -25.32 1.10 -6.57
CA GLU A 120 -26.14 2.28 -6.83
C GLU A 120 -25.40 3.39 -7.59
N GLY A 121 -24.08 3.25 -7.80
CA GLY A 121 -23.24 4.19 -8.54
C GLY A 121 -22.61 5.31 -7.69
N GLU A 122 -22.76 5.27 -6.36
CA GLU A 122 -22.25 6.28 -5.44
C GLU A 122 -20.80 6.00 -5.03
N LEU A 123 -19.98 7.06 -4.95
CA LEU A 123 -18.59 6.96 -4.51
C LEU A 123 -18.49 6.57 -3.03
N THR A 124 -17.78 5.49 -2.75
CA THR A 124 -17.60 4.98 -1.37
C THR A 124 -16.24 5.33 -0.76
N GLY A 125 -15.28 5.79 -1.58
CA GLY A 125 -13.89 6.01 -1.18
C GLY A 125 -13.08 4.71 -0.95
N GLN A 126 -13.72 3.55 -1.08
CA GLN A 126 -13.14 2.23 -0.88
C GLN A 126 -13.36 1.37 -2.13
N LEU A 127 -12.41 0.48 -2.41
CA LEU A 127 -12.51 -0.42 -3.55
C LEU A 127 -13.75 -1.32 -3.38
N GLN A 128 -14.68 -1.27 -4.32
CA GLN A 128 -15.89 -2.09 -4.32
C GLN A 128 -15.75 -3.29 -5.24
N HIS A 129 -15.17 -3.08 -6.43
CA HIS A 129 -14.98 -4.11 -7.43
C HIS A 129 -13.63 -3.94 -8.14
N PHE A 130 -13.04 -5.04 -8.59
CA PHE A 130 -11.88 -5.02 -9.45
C PHE A 130 -11.85 -6.24 -10.37
N GLU A 131 -11.37 -6.05 -11.58
CA GLU A 131 -11.28 -7.09 -12.60
C GLU A 131 -9.98 -6.98 -13.38
N LEU A 132 -9.23 -8.08 -13.44
CA LEU A 132 -8.08 -8.23 -14.30
C LEU A 132 -8.51 -8.91 -15.61
N GLY A 133 -8.26 -8.28 -16.74
CA GLY A 133 -8.74 -8.77 -18.03
C GLY A 133 -8.17 -7.99 -19.21
N LEU A 134 -8.81 -8.14 -20.37
CA LEU A 134 -8.50 -7.30 -21.55
C LEU A 134 -9.30 -6.00 -21.46
N ILE A 135 -8.62 -4.88 -21.66
CA ILE A 135 -9.16 -3.53 -21.67
C ILE A 135 -9.04 -2.97 -23.09
N GLY A 136 -10.16 -2.52 -23.64
CA GLY A 136 -10.26 -2.01 -25.00
C GLY A 136 -11.20 -2.88 -25.84
N GLU A 137 -12.04 -2.21 -26.63
CA GLU A 137 -12.97 -2.81 -27.59
C GLU A 137 -12.38 -2.76 -29.01
#